data_AF-A0ABD1TK12-F1
#
_entry.id   AF-A0ABD1TK12-F1
#
_cell.length_a   1.000
_cell.length_b   1.000
_cell.length_c   1.000
_cell.angle_alpha   90.00
_cell.angle_beta   90.00
_cell.angle_gamma   90.00
#
_symmetry.space_group_name_H-M   'P 1'
#
loop_
_entity.id
_entity.type
_entity.pdbx_description
1 polymer ?
#
loop_
_entity_poly.entity_id
_entity_poly.type
_entity_poly.pdbx_seq_one_letter_code
_entity_poly.pdbx_strand_id
1 'polypeptide(L)'
;MQKETVVLIVGAGPAGLAISACLNLQNVPNIVLEKEDLCASLWKKRSYDRLKLHLAKQFCELPHMPFPQNAPTFVSKTGFIQYLDNYVSHFNVNPVYHRTVESASFDKRGGKWLIIVRNTLFNMVEKYEGTFLVVATGENSEGYIPNIPGLGSFCGEVMHSNHYENGKTFDGKNVLVVGCGNSGMEIAYDLSNSGAQTSIVVRSPVHVLTKRMVQLGMVLLKFVTCELVDNIILTLSKLNYGNLSDYGLQRPKQGPFYLKNTTGRSPVIDVGTMEKIKAQKIKVLPSIRKVNGDYIQFANGETKSFDAIVFATGYKSTVRKWLKDDGGLFNEEGMPKKRVPNHWKGENGLYCAGFSRGGLYGISNDAKGRKEAELDNADHELSSKRKAVEESINENSFITEAIAWEMSRGLTSGCEQDIKKLENYLPLLENLVHHVDLVSNNHRITCWILDLKIRWSITLTSSSIFHLHGPKFYQINDLHFELGMILVI
;
A
#
# COMPACT_ATOMS: atom_id res chain seq x y z
N MET A 1 -23.98 15.93 -20.27
CA MET A 1 -23.57 14.61 -20.80
C MET A 1 -23.58 13.62 -19.65
N GLN A 2 -24.24 12.48 -19.85
CA GLN A 2 -24.33 11.38 -18.87
C GLN A 2 -23.50 10.21 -19.40
N LYS A 3 -22.62 9.66 -18.57
CA LYS A 3 -21.77 8.51 -18.91
C LYS A 3 -22.03 7.40 -17.90
N GLU A 4 -22.15 6.18 -18.40
CA GLU A 4 -22.43 5.01 -17.59
C GLU A 4 -21.29 4.00 -17.69
N THR A 5 -20.96 3.35 -16.59
CA THR A 5 -19.98 2.26 -16.52
C THR A 5 -20.34 1.30 -15.40
N VAL A 6 -19.64 0.17 -15.30
CA VAL A 6 -19.84 -0.76 -14.18
C VAL A 6 -19.17 -0.22 -12.91
N VAL A 7 -17.92 0.22 -13.01
CA VAL A 7 -17.13 0.72 -11.86
C VAL A 7 -16.65 2.14 -12.08
N LEU A 8 -16.95 3.02 -11.12
CA LEU A 8 -16.38 4.36 -11.04
C LEU A 8 -15.24 4.37 -10.02
N ILE A 9 -14.05 4.82 -10.42
CA ILE A 9 -12.87 4.94 -9.55
C ILE A 9 -12.54 6.42 -9.40
N VAL A 10 -12.44 6.92 -8.17
CA VAL A 10 -12.11 8.32 -7.91
C VAL A 10 -10.66 8.45 -7.46
N GLY A 11 -9.83 9.04 -8.32
CA GLY A 11 -8.40 9.28 -8.12
C GLY A 11 -7.51 8.38 -8.98
N ALA A 12 -6.55 8.96 -9.71
CA ALA A 12 -5.54 8.26 -10.51
C ALA A 12 -4.15 8.28 -9.85
N GLY A 13 -4.12 8.22 -8.51
CA GLY A 13 -2.91 7.88 -7.77
C GLY A 13 -2.59 6.38 -7.87
N PRO A 14 -1.50 5.89 -7.25
CA PRO A 14 -1.12 4.48 -7.35
C PRO A 14 -2.24 3.49 -6.97
N ALA A 15 -3.13 3.85 -6.03
CA ALA A 15 -4.30 3.07 -5.68
C ALA A 15 -5.28 2.89 -6.84
N GLY A 16 -5.74 3.99 -7.45
CA GLY A 16 -6.72 3.92 -8.55
C GLY A 16 -6.13 3.29 -9.81
N LEU A 17 -4.84 3.51 -10.08
CA LEU A 17 -4.13 2.84 -11.16
C LEU A 17 -4.06 1.33 -10.94
N ALA A 18 -3.72 0.89 -9.73
CA ALA A 18 -3.68 -0.53 -9.38
C ALA A 18 -5.06 -1.20 -9.50
N ILE A 19 -6.12 -0.56 -8.99
CA ILE A 19 -7.48 -1.09 -9.11
C ILE A 19 -7.91 -1.18 -10.57
N SER A 20 -7.72 -0.12 -11.36
CA SER A 20 -8.08 -0.12 -12.78
C SER A 20 -7.33 -1.19 -13.57
N ALA A 21 -6.04 -1.38 -13.31
CA ALA A 21 -5.25 -2.43 -13.94
C ALA A 21 -5.78 -3.85 -13.63
N CYS A 22 -6.09 -4.12 -12.36
CA CYS A 22 -6.68 -5.41 -11.97
C CYS A 22 -8.06 -5.64 -12.61
N LEU A 23 -8.91 -4.61 -12.64
CA LEU A 23 -10.22 -4.69 -13.29
C LEU A 23 -10.09 -4.92 -14.80
N ASN A 24 -9.13 -4.26 -15.46
CA ASN A 24 -8.86 -4.46 -16.88
C ASN A 24 -8.42 -5.89 -17.19
N LEU A 25 -7.57 -6.50 -16.34
CA LEU A 25 -7.19 -7.91 -16.48
C LEU A 25 -8.39 -8.88 -16.35
N GLN A 26 -9.40 -8.48 -15.59
CA GLN A 26 -10.65 -9.23 -15.41
C GLN A 26 -11.75 -8.83 -16.41
N ASN A 27 -11.44 -7.97 -17.39
CA ASN A 27 -12.39 -7.43 -18.38
C ASN A 27 -13.59 -6.70 -17.75
N VAL A 28 -13.39 -6.06 -16.60
CA VAL A 28 -14.42 -5.28 -15.90
C VAL A 28 -14.40 -3.81 -16.39
N PRO A 29 -15.48 -3.31 -17.02
CA PRO A 29 -15.55 -1.92 -17.47
C PRO A 29 -15.43 -0.94 -16.30
N ASN A 30 -14.48 -0.01 -16.39
CA ASN A 30 -14.23 0.97 -15.35
C ASN A 30 -13.86 2.34 -15.93
N ILE A 31 -14.17 3.40 -15.18
CA ILE A 31 -13.75 4.77 -15.47
C ILE A 31 -13.00 5.32 -14.26
N VAL A 32 -11.77 5.76 -14.47
CA VAL A 32 -10.97 6.47 -13.45
C VAL A 32 -11.14 7.97 -13.65
N LEU A 33 -11.66 8.67 -12.64
CA LEU A 33 -11.81 10.13 -12.63
C LEU A 33 -10.63 10.76 -11.88
N GLU A 34 -9.90 11.66 -12.54
CA GLU A 34 -8.75 12.36 -11.96
C GLU A 34 -8.93 13.88 -12.07
N LYS A 35 -8.73 14.59 -10.95
CA LYS A 35 -8.92 16.05 -10.89
C LYS A 35 -7.81 16.80 -11.62
N GLU A 36 -6.60 16.24 -11.64
CA GLU A 36 -5.44 16.81 -12.30
C GLU A 36 -5.40 16.45 -13.79
N ASP A 37 -4.44 17.03 -14.49
CA ASP A 37 -4.09 16.81 -15.90
C ASP A 37 -3.26 15.53 -16.14
N LEU A 38 -2.82 14.84 -15.09
CA LEU A 38 -1.99 13.63 -15.17
C LEU A 38 -2.21 12.68 -13.99
N CYS A 39 -1.85 11.41 -14.17
CA CYS A 39 -1.88 10.42 -13.10
C CYS A 39 -0.72 10.61 -12.11
N ALA A 40 -0.90 10.12 -10.89
CA ALA A 40 0.11 10.17 -9.82
C ALA A 40 0.68 11.59 -9.57
N SER A 41 -0.19 12.59 -9.65
CA SER A 41 0.16 14.02 -9.48
C SER A 41 0.91 14.34 -8.19
N LEU A 42 0.66 13.62 -7.10
CA LEU A 42 1.44 13.74 -5.85
C LEU A 42 2.93 13.52 -6.11
N TRP A 43 3.27 12.51 -6.91
CA TRP A 43 4.66 12.18 -7.26
C TRP A 43 5.20 13.12 -8.33
N LYS A 44 4.42 13.41 -9.38
CA LYS A 44 4.92 14.21 -10.51
C LYS A 44 5.02 15.71 -10.21
N LYS A 45 4.09 16.27 -9.41
CA LYS A 45 3.95 17.73 -9.20
C LYS A 45 4.15 18.20 -7.75
N ARG A 46 3.94 17.34 -6.76
CA ARG A 46 3.84 17.75 -5.34
C ARG A 46 4.83 17.02 -4.42
N SER A 47 5.99 16.65 -4.97
CA SER A 47 7.06 16.01 -4.23
C SER A 47 8.40 16.65 -4.56
N TYR A 48 9.27 16.76 -3.57
CA TYR A 48 10.60 17.35 -3.72
C TYR A 48 11.56 16.49 -4.54
N ASP A 49 12.54 17.13 -5.16
CA ASP A 49 13.40 16.54 -6.18
C ASP A 49 14.22 15.35 -5.68
N ARG A 50 14.73 15.46 -4.44
CA ARG A 50 15.58 14.42 -3.84
C ARG A 50 14.82 13.19 -3.37
N LEU A 51 13.49 13.17 -3.43
CA LEU A 51 12.68 12.07 -2.92
C LEU A 51 13.13 10.74 -3.53
N LYS A 52 13.32 9.76 -2.65
CA LYS A 52 13.55 8.36 -3.04
C LYS A 52 12.58 7.50 -2.25
N LEU A 53 12.18 6.36 -2.81
CA LEU A 53 11.42 5.39 -2.05
C LEU A 53 12.18 5.00 -0.78
N HIS A 54 11.42 4.99 0.31
CA HIS A 54 11.90 4.69 1.64
C HIS A 54 11.98 3.19 1.90
N LEU A 55 11.11 2.43 1.24
CA LEU A 55 11.10 0.98 1.28
C LEU A 55 11.85 0.41 0.09
N ALA A 56 12.29 -0.84 0.23
CA ALA A 56 12.92 -1.56 -0.85
C ALA A 56 11.91 -1.86 -1.97
N LYS A 57 12.38 -1.95 -3.22
CA LYS A 57 11.56 -2.01 -4.43
C LYS A 57 10.46 -3.08 -4.37
N GLN A 58 10.77 -4.26 -3.83
CA GLN A 58 9.81 -5.37 -3.69
C GLN A 58 8.61 -5.06 -2.78
N PHE A 59 8.68 -4.02 -1.95
CA PHE A 59 7.59 -3.56 -1.10
C PHE A 59 6.85 -2.34 -1.68
N CYS A 60 7.18 -1.95 -2.90
CA CYS A 60 6.61 -0.79 -3.59
C CYS A 60 6.00 -1.14 -4.96
N GLU A 61 5.95 -2.43 -5.29
CA GLU A 61 5.40 -2.94 -6.54
C GLU A 61 3.88 -2.86 -6.53
N LEU A 62 3.30 -2.42 -7.64
CA LEU A 62 1.86 -2.48 -7.88
C LEU A 62 1.47 -3.89 -8.38
N PRO A 63 0.17 -4.23 -8.38
CA PRO A 63 -0.32 -5.51 -8.86
C PRO A 63 0.20 -5.95 -10.22
N HIS A 64 0.58 -7.23 -10.33
CA HIS A 64 0.98 -7.88 -11.59
C HIS A 64 2.22 -7.32 -12.32
N MET A 65 2.94 -6.34 -11.77
CA MET A 65 4.14 -5.79 -12.42
C MET A 65 5.25 -5.51 -11.39
N PRO A 66 6.30 -6.36 -11.31
CA PRO A 66 7.44 -6.08 -10.46
C PRO A 66 8.31 -4.95 -11.03
N PHE A 67 9.22 -4.41 -10.23
CA PHE A 67 10.26 -3.53 -10.77
C PHE A 67 11.25 -4.33 -11.63
N PRO A 68 11.89 -3.71 -12.64
CA PRO A 68 12.98 -4.33 -13.39
C PRO A 68 14.08 -4.89 -12.47
N GLN A 69 14.68 -6.03 -12.85
CA GLN A 69 15.71 -6.69 -12.05
C GLN A 69 16.90 -5.77 -11.75
N ASN A 70 17.31 -4.97 -12.75
CA ASN A 70 18.39 -3.98 -12.66
C ASN A 70 18.01 -2.69 -11.90
N ALA A 71 16.73 -2.49 -11.52
CA ALA A 71 16.33 -1.32 -10.75
C ALA A 71 17.01 -1.34 -9.36
N PRO A 72 17.44 -0.17 -8.84
CA PRO A 72 18.09 -0.09 -7.53
C PRO A 72 17.14 -0.54 -6.43
N THR A 73 17.69 -1.05 -5.31
CA THR A 73 16.87 -1.48 -4.16
C THR A 73 15.96 -0.36 -3.66
N PHE A 74 16.45 0.89 -3.62
CA PHE A 74 15.66 2.06 -3.24
C PHE A 74 15.52 2.98 -4.46
N VAL A 75 14.37 2.90 -5.13
CA VAL A 75 14.11 3.59 -6.39
C VAL A 75 14.00 5.11 -6.18
N SER A 76 14.52 5.90 -7.12
CA SER A 76 14.35 7.36 -7.12
C SER A 76 12.91 7.77 -7.43
N LYS A 77 12.55 9.03 -7.13
CA LYS A 77 11.30 9.65 -7.60
C LYS A 77 11.11 9.45 -9.11
N THR A 78 12.14 9.75 -9.90
CA THR A 78 12.11 9.61 -11.37
C THR A 78 11.89 8.16 -11.82
N GLY A 79 12.60 7.21 -11.22
CA GLY A 79 12.43 5.79 -11.52
C GLY A 79 11.06 5.26 -11.13
N PHE A 80 10.46 5.76 -10.04
CA PHE A 80 9.11 5.39 -9.65
C PHE A 80 8.04 6.00 -10.56
N ILE A 81 8.23 7.25 -11.01
CA ILE A 81 7.35 7.89 -12.00
C ILE A 81 7.37 7.10 -13.31
N GLN A 82 8.55 6.73 -13.80
CA GLN A 82 8.69 5.92 -15.01
C GLN A 82 8.03 4.54 -14.85
N TYR A 83 8.18 3.92 -13.68
CA TYR A 83 7.49 2.68 -13.35
C TYR A 83 5.95 2.84 -13.43
N LEU A 84 5.38 3.93 -12.91
CA LEU A 84 3.94 4.19 -13.00
C LEU A 84 3.48 4.46 -14.44
N ASP A 85 4.25 5.19 -15.24
CA ASP A 85 3.92 5.45 -16.65
C ASP A 85 3.92 4.16 -17.48
N ASN A 86 4.89 3.29 -17.23
CA ASN A 86 4.92 1.95 -17.82
C ASN A 86 3.73 1.10 -17.35
N TYR A 87 3.35 1.22 -16.07
CA TYR A 87 2.21 0.50 -15.49
C TYR A 87 0.89 0.87 -16.17
N VAL A 88 0.64 2.17 -16.32
CA VAL A 88 -0.55 2.71 -17.01
C VAL A 88 -0.63 2.20 -18.44
N SER A 89 0.49 2.26 -19.16
CA SER A 89 0.59 1.82 -20.56
C SER A 89 0.39 0.30 -20.69
N HIS A 90 1.02 -0.48 -19.82
CA HIS A 90 0.99 -1.95 -19.86
C HIS A 90 -0.41 -2.52 -19.59
N PHE A 91 -1.14 -1.94 -18.64
CA PHE A 91 -2.49 -2.41 -18.28
C PHE A 91 -3.62 -1.61 -18.95
N ASN A 92 -3.31 -0.76 -19.93
CA ASN A 92 -4.28 0.07 -20.67
C ASN A 92 -5.21 0.87 -19.73
N VAL A 93 -4.65 1.48 -18.69
CA VAL A 93 -5.40 2.32 -17.76
C VAL A 93 -5.56 3.71 -18.39
N ASN A 94 -6.80 4.15 -18.58
CA ASN A 94 -7.09 5.42 -19.26
C ASN A 94 -7.88 6.38 -18.35
N PRO A 95 -7.22 7.13 -17.45
CA PRO A 95 -7.91 8.09 -16.60
C PRO A 95 -8.51 9.25 -17.39
N VAL A 96 -9.69 9.69 -16.97
CA VAL A 96 -10.34 10.90 -17.46
C VAL A 96 -9.86 12.06 -16.59
N TYR A 97 -8.93 12.85 -17.13
CA TYR A 97 -8.32 13.98 -16.47
C TYR A 97 -9.21 15.22 -16.39
N HIS A 98 -8.81 16.18 -15.55
CA HIS A 98 -9.54 17.43 -15.32
C HIS A 98 -10.99 17.21 -14.84
N ARG A 99 -11.21 16.15 -14.07
CA ARG A 99 -12.50 15.73 -13.54
C ARG A 99 -12.48 15.78 -12.02
N THR A 100 -12.85 16.93 -11.48
CA THR A 100 -13.00 17.12 -10.03
C THR A 100 -14.36 16.57 -9.61
N VAL A 101 -14.35 15.50 -8.83
CA VAL A 101 -15.58 14.98 -8.19
C VAL A 101 -16.04 15.94 -7.12
N GLU A 102 -17.25 16.50 -7.28
CA GLU A 102 -17.86 17.44 -6.34
C GLU A 102 -18.78 16.72 -5.36
N SER A 103 -19.52 15.72 -5.83
CA SER A 103 -20.36 14.88 -4.97
C SER A 103 -20.53 13.47 -5.51
N ALA A 104 -20.66 12.50 -4.61
CA ALA A 104 -21.07 11.13 -4.91
C ALA A 104 -22.17 10.69 -3.94
N SER A 105 -23.28 10.19 -4.48
CA SER A 105 -24.47 9.74 -3.73
C SER A 105 -25.03 8.47 -4.36
N PHE A 106 -25.64 7.61 -3.55
CA PHE A 106 -26.23 6.37 -4.04
C PHE A 106 -27.72 6.57 -4.33
N ASP A 107 -28.13 6.40 -5.59
CA ASP A 107 -29.54 6.39 -5.96
C ASP A 107 -30.16 5.04 -5.60
N LYS A 108 -30.91 5.01 -4.50
CA LYS A 108 -31.62 3.82 -4.02
C LYS A 108 -32.68 3.30 -5.00
N ARG A 109 -33.23 4.16 -5.88
CA ARG A 109 -34.25 3.73 -6.85
C ARG A 109 -33.59 3.02 -8.04
N GLY A 110 -32.51 3.59 -8.55
CA GLY A 110 -31.75 3.05 -9.67
C GLY A 110 -30.74 1.95 -9.29
N GLY A 111 -30.40 1.81 -8.00
CA GLY A 111 -29.39 0.88 -7.53
C GLY A 111 -27.98 1.22 -8.03
N LYS A 112 -27.68 2.51 -8.22
CA LYS A 112 -26.43 3.00 -8.82
C LYS A 112 -25.89 4.21 -8.08
N TRP A 113 -24.57 4.37 -8.11
CA TRP A 113 -23.87 5.58 -7.73
C TRP A 113 -24.04 6.65 -8.80
N LEU A 114 -24.43 7.85 -8.38
CA LEU A 114 -24.41 9.06 -9.19
C LEU A 114 -23.29 9.97 -8.70
N ILE A 115 -22.37 10.32 -9.61
CA ILE A 115 -21.24 11.20 -9.34
C ILE A 115 -21.39 12.48 -10.16
N ILE A 116 -21.37 13.61 -9.46
CA ILE A 116 -21.33 14.95 -10.05
C ILE A 116 -19.88 15.38 -10.16
N VAL A 117 -19.48 15.71 -11.38
CA VAL A 117 -18.08 15.96 -11.72
C VAL A 117 -17.97 17.31 -12.42
N ARG A 118 -17.10 18.19 -11.92
CA ARG A 118 -16.72 19.41 -12.62
C ARG A 118 -15.56 19.13 -13.57
N ASN A 119 -15.81 19.33 -14.85
CA ASN A 119 -14.77 19.41 -15.86
C ASN A 119 -14.09 20.77 -15.76
N THR A 120 -12.85 20.80 -15.29
CA THR A 120 -12.12 22.05 -15.01
C THR A 120 -11.60 22.75 -16.27
N LEU A 121 -11.52 22.07 -17.42
CA LEU A 121 -11.10 22.68 -18.69
C LEU A 121 -12.21 23.53 -19.31
N PHE A 122 -13.45 23.05 -19.27
CA PHE A 122 -14.60 23.74 -19.87
C PHE A 122 -15.55 24.35 -18.84
N ASN A 123 -15.23 24.22 -17.54
CA ASN A 123 -16.08 24.61 -16.42
C ASN A 123 -17.53 24.07 -16.53
N MET A 124 -17.67 22.84 -17.02
CA MET A 124 -18.95 22.17 -17.20
C MET A 124 -19.19 21.10 -16.14
N VAL A 125 -20.45 20.88 -15.80
CA VAL A 125 -20.85 19.77 -14.93
C VAL A 125 -21.20 18.55 -15.78
N GLU A 126 -20.58 17.42 -15.45
CA GLU A 126 -20.82 16.11 -16.04
C GLU A 126 -21.42 15.17 -14.99
N LYS A 127 -22.22 14.21 -15.44
CA LYS A 127 -22.80 13.17 -14.58
C LYS A 127 -22.25 11.82 -14.99
N TYR A 128 -21.80 11.07 -13.99
CA TYR A 128 -21.32 9.70 -14.16
C TYR A 128 -22.17 8.78 -13.30
N GLU A 129 -22.56 7.65 -13.87
CA GLU A 129 -23.34 6.62 -13.18
C GLU A 129 -22.62 5.27 -13.24
N GLY A 130 -22.69 4.53 -12.14
CA GLY A 130 -22.15 3.18 -12.11
C GLY A 130 -22.66 2.35 -10.95
N THR A 131 -22.59 1.04 -11.10
CA THR A 131 -23.05 0.09 -10.07
C THR A 131 -22.14 0.14 -8.84
N PHE A 132 -20.84 0.28 -9.06
CA PHE A 132 -19.82 0.27 -8.00
C PHE A 132 -19.04 1.58 -7.96
N LEU A 133 -18.65 1.98 -6.75
CA LEU A 133 -17.79 3.14 -6.52
C LEU A 133 -16.54 2.71 -5.72
N VAL A 134 -15.36 2.94 -6.28
CA VAL A 134 -14.09 2.78 -5.59
C VAL A 134 -13.49 4.15 -5.25
N VAL A 135 -13.37 4.42 -3.96
CA VAL A 135 -12.66 5.59 -3.43
C VAL A 135 -11.16 5.29 -3.44
N ALA A 136 -10.41 5.93 -4.34
CA ALA A 136 -8.97 5.73 -4.51
C ALA A 136 -8.17 7.03 -4.39
N THR A 137 -8.72 8.04 -3.70
CA THR A 137 -8.07 9.35 -3.46
C THR A 137 -6.91 9.28 -2.47
N GLY A 138 -6.84 8.19 -1.69
CA GLY A 138 -5.83 7.93 -0.68
C GLY A 138 -5.92 8.82 0.56
N GLU A 139 -5.16 8.44 1.58
CA GLU A 139 -5.12 9.13 2.88
C GLU A 139 -4.36 10.47 2.88
N ASN A 140 -3.41 10.65 1.95
CA ASN A 140 -2.54 11.83 1.89
C ASN A 140 -2.92 12.78 0.74
N SER A 141 -4.09 13.41 0.85
CA SER A 141 -4.64 14.27 -0.22
C SER A 141 -4.27 15.75 -0.07
N GLU A 142 -4.60 16.37 1.06
CA GLU A 142 -4.47 17.82 1.28
C GLU A 142 -3.48 18.10 2.42
N GLY A 143 -2.53 19.01 2.20
CA GLY A 143 -1.54 19.38 3.20
C GLY A 143 -2.21 19.99 4.44
N TYR A 144 -1.75 19.61 5.63
CA TYR A 144 -2.32 20.10 6.87
C TYR A 144 -1.40 21.13 7.52
N ILE A 145 -1.80 22.40 7.51
CA ILE A 145 -1.16 23.44 8.32
C ILE A 145 -1.99 23.61 9.61
N PRO A 146 -1.41 23.38 10.80
CA PRO A 146 -2.12 23.55 12.06
C PRO A 146 -2.44 25.02 12.32
N ASN A 147 -3.55 25.28 13.00
CA ASN A 147 -3.85 26.63 13.48
C ASN A 147 -2.86 27.01 14.58
N ILE A 148 -1.96 27.94 14.29
CA ILE A 148 -0.96 28.47 15.21
C ILE A 148 -1.30 29.93 15.51
N PRO A 149 -1.41 30.33 16.79
CA PRO A 149 -1.69 31.72 17.15
C PRO A 149 -0.68 32.68 16.53
N GLY A 150 -1.19 33.68 15.79
CA GLY A 150 -0.38 34.72 15.16
C GLY A 150 0.36 34.30 13.88
N LEU A 151 0.14 33.08 13.35
CA LEU A 151 0.80 32.64 12.11
C LEU A 151 0.54 33.58 10.92
N GLY A 152 -0.65 34.17 10.82
CA GLY A 152 -0.99 35.14 9.79
C GLY A 152 -0.25 36.48 9.89
N SER A 153 0.48 36.73 10.99
CA SER A 153 1.35 37.91 11.15
C SER A 153 2.78 37.67 10.67
N PHE A 154 3.15 36.44 10.30
CA PHE A 154 4.50 36.13 9.83
C PHE A 154 4.75 36.78 8.48
N CYS A 155 5.82 37.57 8.36
CA CYS A 155 6.13 38.30 7.12
C CYS A 155 6.95 37.45 6.13
N GLY A 156 7.60 36.39 6.60
CA GLY A 156 8.38 35.47 5.79
C GLY A 156 7.54 34.46 5.00
N GLU A 157 8.23 33.58 4.28
CA GLU A 157 7.58 32.59 3.43
C GLU A 157 6.97 31.45 4.26
N VAL A 158 5.70 31.12 4.02
CA VAL A 158 5.02 29.99 4.66
C VAL A 158 4.56 29.01 3.60
N MET A 159 4.99 27.75 3.73
CA MET A 159 4.56 26.68 2.82
C MET A 159 4.33 25.37 3.55
N HIS A 160 3.54 24.50 2.94
CA HIS A 160 3.47 23.09 3.32
C HIS A 160 4.44 22.28 2.47
N SER A 161 4.88 21.13 2.99
CA SER A 161 5.87 20.24 2.36
C SER A 161 5.53 19.77 0.94
N ASN A 162 4.27 19.86 0.50
CA ASN A 162 3.84 19.54 -0.86
C ASN A 162 4.15 20.64 -1.89
N HIS A 163 4.52 21.84 -1.43
CA HIS A 163 4.98 22.96 -2.25
C HIS A 163 6.50 23.14 -2.20
N TYR A 164 7.20 22.36 -1.37
CA TYR A 164 8.65 22.37 -1.31
C TYR A 164 9.23 21.54 -2.46
N GLU A 165 10.11 22.14 -3.27
CA GLU A 165 10.77 21.48 -4.40
C GLU A 165 12.20 21.05 -4.07
N ASN A 166 13.03 22.00 -3.64
CA ASN A 166 14.42 21.78 -3.23
C ASN A 166 14.94 22.97 -2.40
N GLY A 167 16.10 22.79 -1.77
CA GLY A 167 16.66 23.75 -0.82
C GLY A 167 17.39 24.95 -1.45
N LYS A 168 17.56 25.00 -2.77
CA LYS A 168 18.45 25.97 -3.44
C LYS A 168 18.04 27.43 -3.22
N THR A 169 16.75 27.70 -3.13
CA THR A 169 16.21 29.07 -2.92
C THR A 169 16.30 29.55 -1.46
N PHE A 170 16.85 28.71 -0.57
CA PHE A 170 16.98 28.97 0.86
C PHE A 170 18.43 29.12 1.32
N ASP A 171 19.39 29.18 0.40
CA ASP A 171 20.78 29.44 0.75
C ASP A 171 20.91 30.74 1.59
N GLY A 172 21.65 30.65 2.69
CA GLY A 172 21.81 31.74 3.66
C GLY A 172 20.58 32.10 4.50
N LYS A 173 19.39 31.53 4.24
CA LYS A 173 18.15 31.83 4.98
C LYS A 173 18.02 31.00 6.25
N ASN A 174 17.36 31.56 7.26
CA ASN A 174 16.91 30.87 8.47
C ASN A 174 15.57 30.19 8.20
N VAL A 175 15.56 28.87 8.14
CA VAL A 175 14.36 28.10 7.79
C VAL A 175 13.93 27.20 8.94
N LEU A 176 12.65 27.32 9.33
CA LEU A 176 12.03 26.46 10.33
C LEU A 176 11.21 25.36 9.65
N VAL A 177 11.62 24.10 9.83
CA VAL A 177 10.82 22.94 9.42
C VAL A 177 9.93 22.51 10.58
N VAL A 178 8.62 22.51 10.39
CA VAL A 178 7.66 22.13 11.42
C VAL A 178 7.23 20.68 11.23
N GLY A 179 7.68 19.80 12.12
CA GLY A 179 7.34 18.37 12.09
C GLY A 179 8.55 17.49 11.78
N CYS A 180 8.65 16.37 12.48
CA CYS A 180 9.76 15.43 12.42
C CYS A 180 9.39 14.09 11.78
N GLY A 181 8.40 14.10 10.87
CA GLY A 181 8.10 12.94 10.02
C GLY A 181 9.16 12.76 8.92
N ASN A 182 8.98 11.73 8.08
CA ASN A 182 9.90 11.47 6.97
C ASN A 182 10.13 12.70 6.07
N SER A 183 9.05 13.40 5.66
CA SER A 183 9.19 14.62 4.86
C SER A 183 9.96 15.73 5.59
N GLY A 184 9.68 15.95 6.88
CA GLY A 184 10.33 17.02 7.65
C GLY A 184 11.83 16.77 7.83
N MET A 185 12.20 15.52 8.08
CA MET A 185 13.62 15.13 8.23
C MET A 185 14.38 15.20 6.89
N GLU A 186 13.75 14.80 5.78
CA GLU A 186 14.36 14.91 4.45
C GLU A 186 14.50 16.37 4.00
N ILE A 187 13.49 17.20 4.24
CA ILE A 187 13.50 18.63 3.89
C ILE A 187 14.55 19.36 4.73
N ALA A 188 14.60 19.11 6.05
CA ALA A 188 15.60 19.73 6.91
C ALA A 188 17.04 19.36 6.48
N TYR A 189 17.25 18.12 6.05
CA TYR A 189 18.54 17.69 5.51
C TYR A 189 18.89 18.39 4.19
N ASP A 190 17.93 18.53 3.29
CA ASP A 190 18.11 19.20 2.00
C ASP A 190 18.44 20.69 2.16
N LEU A 191 17.68 21.38 3.00
CA LEU A 191 17.89 22.77 3.37
C LEU A 191 19.30 22.98 3.95
N SER A 192 19.70 22.14 4.92
CA SER A 192 21.03 22.20 5.54
C SER A 192 22.16 21.92 4.55
N ASN A 193 21.95 21.06 3.55
CA ASN A 193 22.92 20.81 2.49
C ASN A 193 22.96 21.94 1.45
N SER A 194 21.88 22.70 1.31
CA SER A 194 21.77 23.82 0.37
C SER A 194 22.19 25.17 0.98
N GLY A 195 22.78 25.17 2.18
CA GLY A 195 23.31 26.36 2.85
C GLY A 195 22.33 27.10 3.77
N ALA A 196 21.10 26.60 3.92
CA ALA A 196 20.13 27.20 4.84
C ALA A 196 20.46 26.93 6.31
N GLN A 197 20.29 27.95 7.16
CA GLN A 197 20.35 27.83 8.61
C GLN A 197 19.08 27.15 9.12
N THR A 198 19.15 25.84 9.26
CA THR A 198 17.96 25.00 9.41
C THR A 198 17.66 24.70 10.88
N SER A 199 16.41 24.89 11.27
CA SER A 199 15.87 24.38 12.54
C SER A 199 14.68 23.45 12.28
N ILE A 200 14.48 22.46 13.15
CA ILE A 200 13.36 21.51 13.05
C ILE A 200 12.58 21.43 14.36
N VAL A 201 11.26 21.52 14.28
CA VAL A 201 10.36 21.35 15.42
C VAL A 201 10.06 19.87 15.65
N VAL A 202 10.45 19.37 16.82
CA VAL A 202 10.16 18.01 17.28
C VAL A 202 9.24 18.09 18.50
N ARG A 203 7.96 17.73 18.31
CA ARG A 203 6.96 17.74 19.41
C ARG A 203 6.85 16.41 20.13
N SER A 204 6.97 15.30 19.42
CA SER A 204 6.56 13.97 19.91
C SER A 204 7.67 12.95 19.68
N PRO A 205 7.85 11.96 20.58
CA PRO A 205 8.92 10.96 20.47
C PRO A 205 8.91 10.26 19.11
N VAL A 206 10.05 9.98 18.50
CA VAL A 206 10.15 9.37 17.16
C VAL A 206 11.24 8.30 17.11
N HIS A 207 10.96 7.20 16.42
CA HIS A 207 11.99 6.20 16.09
C HIS A 207 12.76 6.64 14.87
N VAL A 208 14.08 6.53 14.91
CA VAL A 208 14.97 6.82 13.78
C VAL A 208 15.67 5.54 13.35
N LEU A 209 15.49 5.16 12.09
CA LEU A 209 15.99 3.92 11.49
C LEU A 209 16.69 4.22 10.17
N THR A 210 17.57 3.32 9.72
CA THR A 210 18.07 3.37 8.33
C THR A 210 17.11 2.63 7.40
N LYS A 211 17.20 2.91 6.08
CA LYS A 211 16.46 2.15 5.06
C LYS A 211 16.71 0.63 5.16
N ARG A 212 17.95 0.23 5.46
CA ARG A 212 18.34 -1.19 5.60
C ARG A 212 17.73 -1.84 6.83
N MET A 213 17.65 -1.13 7.96
CA MET A 213 16.95 -1.62 9.16
C MET A 213 15.46 -1.85 8.88
N VAL A 214 14.80 -0.91 8.18
CA VAL A 214 13.39 -1.08 7.80
C VAL A 214 13.21 -2.25 6.85
N GLN A 215 14.08 -2.37 5.82
CA GLN A 215 14.06 -3.50 4.90
C GLN A 215 14.21 -4.83 5.63
N LEU A 216 15.19 -4.94 6.54
CA LEU A 216 15.42 -6.13 7.34
C LEU A 216 14.18 -6.46 8.19
N GLY A 217 13.64 -5.48 8.91
CA GLY A 217 12.46 -5.69 9.75
C GLY A 217 11.24 -6.15 8.93
N MET A 218 11.00 -5.55 7.76
CA MET A 218 9.93 -5.99 6.86
C MET A 218 10.11 -7.42 6.33
N VAL A 219 11.35 -7.87 6.14
CA VAL A 219 11.63 -9.28 5.77
C VAL A 219 11.40 -10.20 6.96
N LEU A 220 11.91 -9.84 8.15
CA LEU A 220 11.79 -10.65 9.35
C LEU A 220 10.34 -10.81 9.82
N LEU A 221 9.48 -9.81 9.61
CA LEU A 221 8.05 -9.89 9.92
C LEU A 221 7.32 -11.03 9.17
N LYS A 222 7.93 -11.63 8.15
CA LYS A 222 7.39 -12.80 7.45
C LYS A 222 7.68 -14.12 8.16
N PHE A 223 8.62 -14.13 9.09
CA PHE A 223 9.16 -15.35 9.69
C PHE A 223 9.04 -15.37 11.22
N VAL A 224 8.98 -14.20 11.86
CA VAL A 224 8.95 -14.08 13.32
C VAL A 224 8.00 -12.99 13.80
N THR A 225 7.69 -13.00 15.10
CA THR A 225 6.73 -12.07 15.72
C THR A 225 7.22 -10.61 15.67
N CYS A 226 6.26 -9.68 15.62
CA CYS A 226 6.54 -8.24 15.58
C CYS A 226 7.38 -7.76 16.78
N GLU A 227 7.19 -8.36 17.96
CA GLU A 227 7.96 -8.03 19.16
C GLU A 227 9.46 -8.37 19.00
N LEU A 228 9.76 -9.56 18.47
CA LEU A 228 11.14 -9.97 18.22
C LEU A 228 11.80 -9.08 17.17
N VAL A 229 11.08 -8.75 16.09
CA VAL A 229 11.56 -7.80 15.07
C VAL A 229 11.84 -6.44 15.68
N ASP A 230 10.92 -5.90 16.47
CA ASP A 230 11.09 -4.61 17.12
C ASP A 230 12.31 -4.60 18.04
N ASN A 231 12.53 -5.66 18.83
CA ASN A 231 13.70 -5.79 19.70
C ASN A 231 15.02 -5.80 18.92
N ILE A 232 15.10 -6.57 17.83
CA ILE A 232 16.27 -6.63 16.94
C ILE A 232 16.54 -5.25 16.35
N ILE A 233 15.53 -4.63 15.76
CA ILE A 233 15.67 -3.36 15.04
C ILE A 233 15.96 -2.20 16.00
N LEU A 234 15.39 -2.21 17.21
CA LEU A 234 15.71 -1.22 18.25
C LEU A 234 17.15 -1.35 18.73
N THR A 235 17.67 -2.57 18.86
CA THR A 235 19.06 -2.84 19.24
C THR A 235 20.01 -2.31 18.17
N LEU A 236 19.77 -2.63 16.89
CA LEU A 236 20.54 -2.10 15.77
C LEU A 236 20.49 -0.56 15.71
N SER A 237 19.31 0.04 15.94
CA SER A 237 19.15 1.49 16.01
C SER A 237 19.95 2.11 17.17
N LYS A 238 19.99 1.48 18.36
CA LYS A 238 20.79 1.95 19.49
C LYS A 238 22.29 1.88 19.18
N LEU A 239 22.75 0.81 18.56
CA LEU A 239 24.15 0.67 18.16
C LEU A 239 24.56 1.71 17.13
N ASN A 240 23.70 1.99 16.14
CA ASN A 240 24.00 2.94 15.07
C ASN A 240 23.92 4.41 15.52
N TYR A 241 22.89 4.76 16.29
CA TYR A 241 22.61 6.17 16.62
C TYR A 241 22.99 6.56 18.05
N GLY A 242 23.15 5.61 18.97
CA GLY A 242 23.32 5.87 20.38
C GLY A 242 22.06 6.46 21.02
N ASN A 243 22.26 7.20 22.12
CA ASN A 243 21.19 7.96 22.75
C ASN A 243 20.95 9.27 21.99
N LEU A 244 19.71 9.48 21.53
CA LEU A 244 19.31 10.69 20.79
C LEU A 244 18.58 11.72 21.68
N SER A 245 18.32 11.41 22.95
CA SER A 245 17.67 12.33 23.89
C SER A 245 18.46 13.63 24.06
N ASP A 246 19.79 13.52 24.04
CA ASP A 246 20.72 14.63 24.25
C ASP A 246 20.67 15.63 23.09
N TYR A 247 20.07 15.22 21.96
CA TYR A 247 19.84 16.03 20.77
C TYR A 247 18.36 16.42 20.59
N GLY A 248 17.54 16.27 21.65
CA GLY A 248 16.12 16.63 21.64
C GLY A 248 15.19 15.60 20.98
N LEU A 249 15.69 14.41 20.65
CA LEU A 249 14.92 13.35 19.98
C LEU A 249 14.65 12.20 20.96
N GLN A 250 13.46 12.23 21.55
CA GLN A 250 12.99 11.19 22.46
C GLN A 250 12.52 9.96 21.68
N ARG A 251 12.83 8.76 22.18
CA ARG A 251 12.39 7.50 21.57
C ARG A 251 11.03 7.07 22.14
N PRO A 252 10.07 6.60 21.33
CA PRO A 252 8.84 5.99 21.82
C PRO A 252 9.11 4.74 22.66
N LYS A 253 8.20 4.43 23.60
CA LYS A 253 8.27 3.22 24.45
C LYS A 253 7.99 1.94 23.67
N GLN A 254 6.98 1.97 22.81
CA GLN A 254 6.60 0.85 21.95
C GLN A 254 7.54 0.75 20.74
N GLY A 255 7.74 -0.45 20.20
CA GLY A 255 8.61 -0.68 19.04
C GLY A 255 8.09 -0.06 17.74
N PRO A 256 8.99 0.17 16.75
CA PRO A 256 8.66 0.90 15.52
C PRO A 256 7.61 0.21 14.65
N PHE A 257 7.64 -1.12 14.50
CA PHE A 257 6.68 -1.86 13.69
C PHE A 257 5.35 -2.03 14.43
N TYR A 258 5.38 -2.31 15.74
CA TYR A 258 4.17 -2.32 16.55
C TYR A 258 3.44 -0.98 16.51
N LEU A 259 4.17 0.13 16.67
CA LEU A 259 3.62 1.48 16.62
C LEU A 259 3.02 1.79 15.24
N LYS A 260 3.67 1.32 14.17
CA LYS A 260 3.14 1.44 12.80
C LYS A 260 1.83 0.70 12.64
N ASN A 261 1.73 -0.53 13.12
CA ASN A 261 0.52 -1.36 12.96
C ASN A 261 -0.66 -0.83 13.80
N THR A 262 -0.40 -0.34 15.01
CA THR A 262 -1.45 0.09 15.94
C THR A 262 -1.91 1.52 15.73
N THR A 263 -1.00 2.44 15.38
CA THR A 263 -1.29 3.88 15.25
C THR A 263 -1.15 4.41 13.83
N GLY A 264 -0.55 3.64 12.91
CA GLY A 264 -0.18 4.11 11.58
C GLY A 264 1.10 4.95 11.53
N ARG A 265 1.66 5.31 12.69
CA ARG A 265 2.83 6.17 12.79
C ARG A 265 4.09 5.41 12.38
N SER A 266 4.73 5.87 11.31
CA SER A 266 5.94 5.23 10.79
C SER A 266 7.19 5.72 11.51
N PRO A 267 8.25 4.89 11.64
CA PRO A 267 9.56 5.40 12.00
C PRO A 267 10.05 6.39 10.94
N VAL A 268 10.89 7.33 11.38
CA VAL A 268 11.68 8.17 10.49
C VAL A 268 12.79 7.35 9.91
N ILE A 269 12.97 7.49 8.60
CA ILE A 269 14.07 6.90 7.88
C ILE A 269 15.12 7.97 7.65
N ASP A 270 16.23 7.84 8.36
CA ASP A 270 17.32 8.79 8.27
C ASP A 270 18.03 8.67 6.91
N VAL A 271 18.31 9.84 6.33
CA VAL A 271 19.03 10.01 5.08
C VAL A 271 20.30 10.85 5.25
N GLY A 272 20.71 11.07 6.51
CA GLY A 272 21.84 11.93 6.90
C GLY A 272 21.42 13.10 7.78
N THR A 273 20.13 13.28 8.06
CA THR A 273 19.60 14.32 8.95
C THR A 273 20.20 14.18 10.36
N MET A 274 20.35 12.94 10.84
CA MET A 274 20.90 12.72 12.18
C MET A 274 22.34 13.17 12.33
N GLU A 275 23.17 12.97 11.32
CA GLU A 275 24.55 13.43 11.33
C GLU A 275 24.60 14.96 11.46
N LYS A 276 23.75 15.67 10.72
CA LYS A 276 23.63 17.14 10.78
C LYS A 276 23.11 17.64 12.13
N ILE A 277 22.15 16.93 12.73
CA ILE A 277 21.66 17.25 14.08
C ILE A 277 22.78 17.08 15.12
N LYS A 278 23.51 15.95 15.06
CA LYS A 278 24.64 15.70 15.97
C LYS A 278 25.73 16.75 15.84
N ALA A 279 26.01 17.19 14.61
CA ALA A 279 26.95 18.26 14.31
C ALA A 279 26.39 19.67 14.56
N GLN A 280 25.19 19.81 15.15
CA GLN A 280 24.51 21.09 15.41
C GLN A 280 24.27 21.98 14.17
N LYS A 281 24.34 21.39 12.97
CA LYS A 281 24.01 22.05 11.69
C LYS A 281 22.50 22.14 11.44
N ILE A 282 21.73 21.26 12.10
CA ILE A 282 20.27 21.35 12.20
C ILE A 282 19.92 21.46 13.68
N LYS A 283 19.26 22.55 14.06
CA LYS A 283 18.88 22.79 15.47
C LYS A 283 17.50 22.18 15.76
N VAL A 284 17.41 21.36 16.79
CA VAL A 284 16.12 20.77 17.23
C VAL A 284 15.45 21.73 18.21
N LEU A 285 14.21 22.12 17.91
CA LEU A 285 13.41 23.05 18.71
C LEU A 285 12.12 22.39 19.22
N PRO A 286 11.60 22.80 20.38
CA PRO A 286 10.34 22.29 20.90
C PRO A 286 9.15 22.89 20.12
N SER A 287 7.92 22.55 20.52
CA SER A 287 6.71 23.02 19.85
C SER A 287 6.58 24.55 19.83
N ILE A 288 6.02 25.08 18.74
CA ILE A 288 5.68 26.50 18.60
C ILE A 288 4.53 26.84 19.55
N ARG A 289 4.65 27.96 20.26
CA ARG A 289 3.60 28.52 21.12
C ARG A 289 2.79 29.58 20.40
N LYS A 290 3.47 30.55 19.78
CA LYS A 290 2.86 31.62 18.99
C LYS A 290 3.87 32.24 18.03
N VAL A 291 3.36 32.92 17.01
CA VAL A 291 4.13 33.71 16.05
C VAL A 291 3.76 35.18 16.22
N ASN A 292 4.75 36.07 16.12
CA ASN A 292 4.56 37.52 16.22
C ASN A 292 5.52 38.22 15.24
N GLY A 293 5.02 38.60 14.06
CA GLY A 293 5.88 39.05 12.98
C GLY A 293 6.86 37.93 12.61
N ASP A 294 8.14 38.28 12.44
CA ASP A 294 9.19 37.31 12.09
C ASP A 294 9.65 36.46 13.28
N TYR A 295 9.20 36.76 14.50
CA TYR A 295 9.62 36.08 15.72
C TYR A 295 8.67 34.95 16.10
N ILE A 296 9.23 33.75 16.28
CA ILE A 296 8.51 32.55 16.69
C ILE A 296 8.91 32.22 18.13
N GLN A 297 7.90 32.17 19.01
CA GLN A 297 8.09 31.76 20.40
C GLN A 297 7.84 30.25 20.54
N PHE A 298 8.76 29.56 21.20
CA PHE A 298 8.71 28.13 21.44
C PHE A 298 8.30 27.78 22.87
N ALA A 299 7.93 26.52 23.12
CA ALA A 299 7.41 26.06 24.41
C ALA A 299 8.43 26.15 25.57
N ASN A 300 9.74 26.16 25.26
CA ASN A 300 10.81 26.39 26.24
C ASN A 300 11.00 27.88 26.59
N GLY A 301 10.18 28.78 26.02
CA GLY A 301 10.29 30.24 26.23
C GLY A 301 11.25 30.93 25.26
N GLU A 302 12.07 30.18 24.53
CA GLU A 302 12.99 30.72 23.52
C GLU A 302 12.21 31.39 22.39
N THR A 303 12.77 32.48 21.84
CA THR A 303 12.22 33.19 20.69
C THR A 303 13.31 33.33 19.64
N LYS A 304 12.99 32.98 18.38
CA LYS A 304 13.92 33.12 17.25
C LYS A 304 13.22 33.72 16.04
N SER A 305 13.97 34.41 15.19
CA SER A 305 13.50 34.87 13.90
C SER A 305 13.77 33.83 12.80
N PHE A 306 12.89 33.79 11.80
CA PHE A 306 13.03 32.93 10.62
C PHE A 306 12.59 33.67 9.37
N ASP A 307 13.20 33.33 8.24
CA ASP A 307 12.87 33.86 6.92
C ASP A 307 11.78 33.01 6.23
N ALA A 308 11.69 31.72 6.59
CA ALA A 308 10.69 30.81 6.04
C ALA A 308 10.27 29.71 7.03
N ILE A 309 9.03 29.25 6.89
CA ILE A 309 8.46 28.11 7.63
C ILE A 309 7.99 27.06 6.62
N VAL A 310 8.53 25.84 6.73
CA VAL A 310 8.08 24.68 5.96
C VAL A 310 7.32 23.72 6.88
N PHE A 311 6.01 23.64 6.70
CA PHE A 311 5.13 22.73 7.41
C PHE A 311 5.21 21.32 6.84
N ALA A 312 5.90 20.42 7.54
CA ALA A 312 5.93 18.98 7.30
C ALA A 312 5.01 18.23 8.26
N THR A 313 3.78 18.75 8.41
CA THR A 313 2.79 18.37 9.42
C THR A 313 1.79 17.32 8.95
N GLY A 314 2.02 16.71 7.78
CA GLY A 314 1.24 15.62 7.24
C GLY A 314 0.04 16.09 6.42
N TYR A 315 -0.86 15.17 6.12
CA TYR A 315 -1.95 15.38 5.18
C TYR A 315 -3.29 14.95 5.78
N LYS A 316 -4.38 15.38 5.15
CA LYS A 316 -5.74 14.94 5.41
C LYS A 316 -6.34 14.27 4.19
N SER A 317 -7.25 13.33 4.45
CA SER A 317 -8.15 12.78 3.44
C SER A 317 -9.16 13.84 3.00
N THR A 318 -9.60 13.77 1.75
CA THR A 318 -10.61 14.67 1.18
C THR A 318 -11.98 14.01 0.97
N VAL A 319 -12.11 12.71 1.28
CA VAL A 319 -13.31 11.92 0.98
C VAL A 319 -14.60 12.55 1.52
N ARG A 320 -14.54 13.14 2.73
CA ARG A 320 -15.68 13.80 3.38
C ARG A 320 -16.21 15.04 2.66
N LYS A 321 -15.41 15.65 1.80
CA LYS A 321 -15.85 16.84 1.05
C LYS A 321 -16.89 16.47 -0.01
N TRP A 322 -16.78 15.29 -0.61
CA TRP A 322 -17.55 14.90 -1.79
C TRP A 322 -18.40 13.63 -1.62
N LEU A 323 -17.98 12.64 -0.84
CA LEU A 323 -18.75 11.41 -0.62
C LEU A 323 -19.87 11.66 0.40
N LYS A 324 -21.14 11.56 -0.04
CA LYS A 324 -22.32 11.88 0.80
C LYS A 324 -22.92 10.64 1.46
N ASP A 325 -23.06 9.54 0.72
CA ASP A 325 -23.75 8.33 1.18
C ASP A 325 -22.77 7.19 1.49
N ASP A 326 -21.81 7.39 2.39
CA ASP A 326 -20.74 6.41 2.63
C ASP A 326 -21.15 5.16 3.44
N GLY A 327 -22.42 5.06 3.86
CA GLY A 327 -22.89 3.96 4.72
C GLY A 327 -22.12 3.85 6.05
N GLY A 328 -21.46 4.93 6.48
CA GLY A 328 -20.59 4.93 7.66
C GLY A 328 -19.24 4.24 7.48
N LEU A 329 -18.78 3.99 6.24
CA LEU A 329 -17.47 3.38 5.93
C LEU A 329 -16.31 4.20 6.50
N PHE A 330 -16.34 5.53 6.33
CA PHE A 330 -15.29 6.41 6.81
C PHE A 330 -15.62 6.97 8.21
N ASN A 331 -14.65 7.56 8.89
CA ASN A 331 -14.77 8.34 10.13
C ASN A 331 -14.70 9.86 9.83
N GLU A 332 -14.75 10.73 10.83
CA GLU A 332 -14.73 12.20 10.62
C GLU A 332 -13.45 12.70 9.94
N GLU A 333 -12.33 12.02 10.14
CA GLU A 333 -11.06 12.34 9.48
C GLU A 333 -10.97 11.83 8.02
N GLY A 334 -12.02 11.16 7.53
CA GLY A 334 -12.04 10.59 6.18
C GLY A 334 -11.16 9.35 6.02
N MET A 335 -10.98 8.59 7.11
CA MET A 335 -10.30 7.29 7.15
C MET A 335 -11.31 6.17 7.42
N PRO A 336 -11.11 4.94 6.92
CA PRO A 336 -12.00 3.82 7.21
C PRO A 336 -12.15 3.56 8.71
N LYS A 337 -13.38 3.27 9.16
CA LYS A 337 -13.65 2.92 10.57
C LYS A 337 -13.12 1.54 10.94
N LYS A 338 -13.28 0.58 10.02
CA LYS A 338 -12.76 -0.78 10.17
C LYS A 338 -11.25 -0.79 9.92
N ARG A 339 -10.54 -1.68 10.62
CA ARG A 339 -9.10 -1.88 10.44
C ARG A 339 -8.83 -2.93 9.36
N VAL A 340 -7.61 -2.95 8.85
CA VAL A 340 -7.11 -4.03 7.98
C VAL A 340 -7.30 -5.39 8.70
N PRO A 341 -7.78 -6.44 8.00
CA PRO A 341 -8.05 -6.51 6.56
C PRO A 341 -9.40 -5.88 6.15
N ASN A 342 -10.39 -5.80 7.02
CA ASN A 342 -11.81 -5.50 6.67
C ASN A 342 -12.15 -4.02 6.43
N HIS A 343 -11.16 -3.19 6.12
CA HIS A 343 -11.28 -1.74 6.00
C HIS A 343 -11.90 -1.24 4.67
N TRP A 344 -11.92 -2.09 3.64
CA TRP A 344 -12.12 -1.66 2.26
C TRP A 344 -13.58 -1.68 1.77
N LYS A 345 -14.48 -2.47 2.40
CA LYS A 345 -15.88 -2.68 1.94
C LYS A 345 -16.89 -1.83 2.71
N GLY A 346 -17.69 -1.05 1.97
CA GLY A 346 -18.88 -0.33 2.45
C GLY A 346 -20.19 -0.94 1.94
N GLU A 347 -21.29 -0.22 2.15
CA GLU A 347 -22.61 -0.60 1.65
C GLU A 347 -22.81 -0.23 0.17
N ASN A 348 -23.81 -0.80 -0.48
CA ASN A 348 -24.28 -0.41 -1.81
C ASN A 348 -23.18 -0.40 -2.89
N GLY A 349 -22.24 -1.34 -2.84
CA GLY A 349 -21.15 -1.42 -3.83
C GLY A 349 -20.07 -0.34 -3.68
N LEU A 350 -19.96 0.27 -2.49
CA LEU A 350 -18.87 1.19 -2.14
C LEU A 350 -17.64 0.42 -1.67
N TYR A 351 -16.48 0.77 -2.22
CA TYR A 351 -15.19 0.26 -1.78
C TYR A 351 -14.17 1.39 -1.62
N CYS A 352 -13.08 1.15 -0.89
CA CYS A 352 -11.96 2.09 -0.80
C CYS A 352 -10.61 1.38 -0.87
N ALA A 353 -9.65 2.01 -1.56
CA ALA A 353 -8.28 1.51 -1.75
C ALA A 353 -7.26 2.61 -1.42
N GLY A 354 -6.14 2.24 -0.80
CA GLY A 354 -5.08 3.19 -0.43
C GLY A 354 -5.32 3.95 0.87
N PHE A 355 -6.11 3.35 1.78
CA PHE A 355 -6.43 3.89 3.11
C PHE A 355 -5.94 2.99 4.26
N SER A 356 -5.24 1.91 3.96
CA SER A 356 -4.71 0.95 4.94
C SER A 356 -3.55 1.48 5.80
N ARG A 357 -3.06 2.70 5.55
CA ARG A 357 -1.79 3.24 6.10
C ARG A 357 -0.56 2.39 5.78
N GLY A 358 -0.68 1.42 4.88
CA GLY A 358 0.40 0.52 4.45
C GLY A 358 1.29 1.09 3.34
N GLY A 359 1.03 2.32 2.87
CA GLY A 359 1.75 2.92 1.74
C GLY A 359 1.56 2.12 0.45
N LEU A 360 2.58 2.06 -0.41
CA LEU A 360 2.52 1.33 -1.68
C LEU A 360 2.32 -0.18 -1.49
N TYR A 361 2.87 -0.76 -0.41
CA TYR A 361 2.63 -2.17 -0.06
C TYR A 361 1.14 -2.42 0.25
N GLY A 362 0.55 -1.56 1.07
CA GLY A 362 -0.88 -1.60 1.38
C GLY A 362 -1.75 -1.42 0.14
N ILE A 363 -1.42 -0.45 -0.72
CA ILE A 363 -2.09 -0.23 -2.01
C ILE A 363 -2.05 -1.47 -2.90
N SER A 364 -0.88 -2.12 -2.98
CA SER A 364 -0.73 -3.38 -3.70
C SER A 364 -1.71 -4.39 -3.12
N ASN A 365 -1.69 -4.62 -1.81
CA ASN A 365 -2.57 -5.60 -1.17
C ASN A 365 -4.07 -5.30 -1.35
N ASP A 366 -4.47 -4.02 -1.26
CA ASP A 366 -5.86 -3.59 -1.47
C ASP A 366 -6.35 -3.96 -2.89
N ALA A 367 -5.44 -3.98 -3.88
CA ALA A 367 -5.76 -4.23 -5.28
C ALA A 367 -5.44 -5.65 -5.79
N LYS A 368 -4.43 -6.34 -5.25
CA LYS A 368 -3.79 -7.54 -5.81
C LYS A 368 -4.45 -8.85 -5.40
N GLY A 369 -5.30 -8.82 -4.38
CA GLY A 369 -5.92 -10.00 -3.80
C GLY A 369 -5.04 -11.24 -3.67
N ARG A 370 -4.26 -11.34 -2.58
CA ARG A 370 -3.56 -12.59 -2.29
C ARG A 370 -4.40 -13.51 -1.42
N LYS A 371 -4.74 -14.66 -1.98
CA LYS A 371 -5.14 -15.94 -1.34
C LYS A 371 -4.14 -16.50 -0.28
N GLU A 372 -3.16 -15.74 0.21
CA GLU A 372 -2.09 -16.26 1.09
C GLU A 372 -1.98 -15.46 2.39
N ALA A 373 -2.86 -15.79 3.32
CA ALA A 373 -2.64 -15.61 4.76
C ALA A 373 -3.40 -16.69 5.55
N GLU A 374 -3.36 -17.94 5.08
CA GLU A 374 -3.63 -19.11 5.92
C GLU A 374 -2.31 -19.84 6.17
N LEU A 375 -1.58 -19.36 7.17
CA LEU A 375 -0.62 -20.12 7.95
C LEU A 375 -0.53 -19.40 9.30
N ASP A 376 -1.65 -19.38 10.00
CA ASP A 376 -1.72 -19.38 11.47
C ASP A 376 -3.15 -19.73 11.91
N ASN A 377 -3.28 -20.93 12.50
CA ASN A 377 -4.43 -21.48 13.24
C ASN A 377 -5.70 -21.88 12.47
N ALA A 378 -5.71 -23.10 11.92
CA ALA A 378 -6.94 -23.77 11.49
C ALA A 378 -6.98 -25.26 11.87
N ASP A 379 -6.92 -25.58 13.16
CA ASP A 379 -7.10 -26.97 13.64
C ASP A 379 -8.15 -27.16 14.75
N HIS A 380 -9.11 -26.24 14.87
CA HIS A 380 -10.30 -26.50 15.71
C HIS A 380 -11.59 -26.01 15.03
N GLU A 381 -12.66 -26.80 15.16
CA GLU A 381 -14.07 -26.49 14.84
C GLU A 381 -14.58 -26.57 13.39
N LEU A 382 -14.40 -27.72 12.73
CA LEU A 382 -14.87 -28.00 11.37
C LEU A 382 -16.40 -28.15 11.14
N SER A 383 -17.27 -27.82 12.11
CA SER A 383 -18.75 -27.94 11.96
C SER A 383 -19.48 -26.58 12.08
N SER A 384 -18.96 -25.66 12.90
CA SER A 384 -19.27 -24.22 12.89
C SER A 384 -18.75 -23.54 11.62
N LYS A 385 -17.74 -24.15 10.98
CA LYS A 385 -17.04 -23.66 9.80
C LYS A 385 -17.90 -23.52 8.55
N ARG A 386 -19.03 -24.22 8.34
CA ARG A 386 -19.82 -23.99 7.10
C ARG A 386 -20.55 -22.64 7.10
N LYS A 387 -21.09 -22.22 8.24
CA LYS A 387 -21.79 -20.92 8.36
C LYS A 387 -20.78 -19.77 8.56
N ALA A 388 -19.70 -20.02 9.27
CA ALA A 388 -18.55 -19.12 9.33
C ALA A 388 -17.81 -19.00 7.97
N VAL A 389 -17.89 -19.99 7.08
CA VAL A 389 -17.35 -19.92 5.72
C VAL A 389 -18.21 -19.03 4.82
N GLU A 390 -19.55 -19.07 4.92
CA GLU A 390 -20.42 -18.11 4.21
C GLU A 390 -20.23 -16.66 4.70
N GLU A 391 -20.00 -16.45 6.00
CA GLU A 391 -19.65 -15.14 6.56
C GLU A 391 -18.19 -14.75 6.26
N SER A 392 -17.26 -15.70 6.20
CA SER A 392 -15.83 -15.53 5.84
C SER A 392 -15.62 -15.21 4.37
N ILE A 393 -16.44 -15.73 3.43
CA ILE A 393 -16.27 -15.37 2.00
C ILE A 393 -16.64 -13.89 1.75
N ASN A 394 -17.41 -13.26 2.65
CA ASN A 394 -17.64 -11.81 2.64
C ASN A 394 -16.52 -11.01 3.32
N GLU A 395 -15.77 -11.60 4.24
CA GLU A 395 -14.70 -10.92 4.98
C GLU A 395 -13.34 -10.93 4.26
N ASN A 396 -13.09 -11.92 3.40
CA ASN A 396 -11.77 -12.13 2.77
C ASN A 396 -11.72 -11.88 1.26
N SER A 397 -12.81 -11.44 0.63
CA SER A 397 -12.78 -11.10 -0.80
C SER A 397 -12.07 -9.76 -1.02
N PHE A 398 -11.27 -9.60 -2.07
CA PHE A 398 -10.54 -8.34 -2.32
C PHE A 398 -11.36 -7.38 -3.18
N ILE A 399 -11.02 -6.09 -3.22
CA ILE A 399 -11.86 -5.08 -3.91
C ILE A 399 -12.18 -5.48 -5.35
N THR A 400 -11.16 -5.88 -6.12
CA THR A 400 -11.31 -6.22 -7.54
C THR A 400 -12.00 -7.57 -7.74
N GLU A 401 -11.63 -8.59 -6.95
CA GLU A 401 -12.26 -9.91 -6.99
C GLU A 401 -13.72 -9.87 -6.55
N ALA A 402 -14.05 -9.09 -5.51
CA ALA A 402 -15.40 -8.88 -5.03
C ALA A 402 -16.25 -8.24 -6.13
N ILE A 403 -15.74 -7.19 -6.78
CA ILE A 403 -16.45 -6.53 -7.89
C ILE A 403 -16.67 -7.52 -9.05
N ALA A 404 -15.63 -8.22 -9.50
CA ALA A 404 -15.76 -9.20 -10.58
C ALA A 404 -16.72 -10.34 -10.23
N TRP A 405 -16.69 -10.81 -8.98
CA TRP A 405 -17.61 -11.83 -8.47
C TRP A 405 -19.06 -11.31 -8.41
N GLU A 406 -19.29 -10.10 -7.90
CA GLU A 406 -20.62 -9.48 -7.85
C GLU A 406 -21.17 -9.24 -9.28
N MET A 407 -20.31 -8.90 -10.25
CA MET A 407 -20.68 -8.83 -11.67
C MET A 407 -21.14 -10.17 -12.24
N SER A 408 -20.53 -11.26 -11.80
CA SER A 408 -20.91 -12.62 -12.22
C SER A 408 -22.19 -13.13 -11.54
N ARG A 409 -22.82 -12.36 -10.63
CA ARG A 409 -23.97 -12.80 -9.81
C ARG A 409 -23.69 -14.11 -9.04
N GLY A 410 -22.43 -14.35 -8.67
CA GLY A 410 -22.00 -15.61 -8.06
C GLY A 410 -21.94 -16.81 -9.00
N LEU A 411 -22.13 -16.61 -10.31
CA LEU A 411 -22.12 -17.65 -11.36
C LEU A 411 -20.94 -17.41 -12.30
N THR A 412 -19.75 -17.68 -11.81
CA THR A 412 -18.59 -18.25 -12.53
C THR A 412 -17.50 -18.39 -11.50
N SER A 413 -17.39 -19.57 -10.90
CA SER A 413 -16.44 -19.78 -9.81
C SER A 413 -15.02 -19.88 -10.38
N GLY A 414 -14.02 -19.38 -9.66
CA GLY A 414 -12.62 -19.77 -9.92
C GLY A 414 -12.47 -21.29 -10.02
N CYS A 415 -13.36 -22.04 -9.35
CA CYS A 415 -13.53 -23.49 -9.50
C CYS A 415 -13.83 -23.93 -10.94
N GLU A 416 -14.68 -23.25 -11.72
CA GLU A 416 -14.95 -23.63 -13.12
C GLU A 416 -13.77 -23.32 -14.04
N GLN A 417 -13.02 -22.26 -13.77
CA GLN A 417 -11.79 -21.96 -14.51
C GLN A 417 -10.65 -22.94 -14.13
N ASP A 418 -10.58 -23.35 -12.86
CA ASP A 418 -9.63 -24.35 -12.36
C ASP A 418 -10.01 -25.77 -12.80
N ILE A 419 -11.31 -26.11 -12.87
CA ILE A 419 -11.83 -27.35 -13.48
C ILE A 419 -11.49 -27.37 -14.97
N LYS A 420 -11.71 -26.28 -15.71
CA LYS A 420 -11.37 -26.22 -17.13
C LYS A 420 -9.85 -26.28 -17.39
N LYS A 421 -9.03 -25.79 -16.46
CA LYS A 421 -7.58 -26.02 -16.48
C LYS A 421 -7.26 -27.49 -16.19
N LEU A 422 -7.84 -28.08 -15.15
CA LEU A 422 -7.67 -29.50 -14.80
C LEU A 422 -8.09 -30.42 -15.95
N GLU A 423 -9.21 -30.15 -16.62
CA GLU A 423 -9.68 -30.88 -17.80
C GLU A 423 -8.72 -30.77 -18.99
N ASN A 424 -8.02 -29.65 -19.15
CA ASN A 424 -6.97 -29.49 -20.17
C ASN A 424 -5.65 -30.19 -19.78
N TYR A 425 -5.36 -30.35 -18.48
CA TYR A 425 -4.18 -31.06 -17.98
C TYR A 425 -4.39 -32.57 -17.81
N LEU A 426 -5.64 -33.03 -17.66
CA LEU A 426 -5.99 -34.45 -17.48
C LEU A 426 -5.46 -35.34 -18.62
N PRO A 427 -5.60 -34.97 -19.90
CA PRO A 427 -5.07 -35.77 -21.01
C PRO A 427 -3.53 -35.81 -21.04
N LEU A 428 -2.86 -34.76 -20.55
CA LEU A 428 -1.40 -34.72 -20.42
C LEU A 428 -0.92 -35.62 -19.28
N LEU A 429 -1.68 -35.69 -18.18
CA LEU A 429 -1.42 -36.59 -17.05
C LEU A 429 -1.78 -38.05 -17.38
N GLU A 430 -2.86 -38.32 -18.13
CA GLU A 430 -3.19 -39.66 -18.62
C GLU A 430 -2.13 -40.21 -19.58
N ASN A 431 -1.61 -39.38 -20.49
CA ASN A 431 -0.48 -39.76 -21.34
C ASN A 431 0.80 -40.03 -20.53
N LEU A 432 1.03 -39.27 -19.46
CA LEU A 432 2.16 -39.49 -18.55
C LEU A 432 2.02 -40.83 -17.81
N VAL A 433 0.84 -41.16 -17.28
CA VAL A 433 0.58 -42.45 -16.59
C VAL A 433 0.70 -43.63 -17.56
N HIS A 434 0.17 -43.50 -18.78
CA HIS A 434 0.29 -44.54 -19.80
C HIS A 434 1.75 -44.79 -20.23
N HIS A 435 2.57 -43.75 -20.30
CA HIS A 435 4.01 -43.88 -20.57
C HIS A 435 4.83 -44.31 -19.34
N VAL A 436 4.41 -43.97 -18.12
CA VAL A 436 5.08 -44.43 -16.89
C VAL A 436 4.93 -45.94 -16.72
N ASP A 437 3.78 -46.53 -17.06
CA ASP A 437 3.62 -48.00 -17.03
C ASP A 437 4.50 -48.70 -18.07
N LEU A 438 4.66 -48.11 -19.26
CA LEU A 438 5.50 -48.64 -20.35
C LEU A 438 7.01 -48.57 -20.09
N VAL A 439 7.47 -47.62 -19.26
CA VAL A 439 8.91 -47.34 -19.06
C VAL A 439 9.34 -47.53 -17.58
N SER A 440 8.46 -48.07 -16.73
CA SER A 440 8.65 -48.30 -15.28
C SER A 440 9.89 -49.14 -14.91
N ASN A 441 10.45 -49.91 -15.85
CA ASN A 441 11.67 -50.70 -15.64
C ASN A 441 12.98 -49.95 -15.94
N ASN A 442 12.90 -48.67 -16.33
CA ASN A 442 14.09 -47.87 -16.64
C ASN A 442 14.59 -47.13 -15.40
N HIS A 443 15.74 -47.54 -14.87
CA HIS A 443 16.31 -47.06 -13.60
C HIS A 443 16.45 -45.52 -13.52
N ARG A 444 16.63 -44.83 -14.65
CA ARG A 444 16.68 -43.35 -14.69
C ARG A 444 15.35 -42.68 -14.34
N ILE A 445 14.21 -43.30 -14.67
CA ILE A 445 12.87 -42.77 -14.37
C ILE A 445 12.54 -42.98 -12.89
N THR A 446 12.98 -44.08 -12.29
CA THR A 446 12.85 -44.32 -10.84
C THR A 446 13.56 -43.23 -10.03
N CYS A 447 14.72 -42.74 -10.50
CA CYS A 447 15.41 -41.62 -9.87
C CYS A 447 14.67 -40.29 -10.04
N TRP A 448 14.07 -40.01 -11.21
CA TRP A 448 13.27 -38.80 -11.43
C TRP A 448 11.99 -38.76 -10.58
N ILE A 449 11.34 -39.91 -10.37
CA ILE A 449 10.15 -40.02 -9.50
C ILE A 449 10.52 -39.78 -8.03
N LEU A 450 11.70 -40.22 -7.59
CA LEU A 450 12.23 -39.98 -6.25
C LEU A 450 12.54 -38.48 -6.00
N ASP A 451 13.04 -37.76 -7.02
CA ASP A 451 13.29 -36.32 -6.92
C ASP A 451 11.99 -35.48 -6.94
N LEU A 452 10.91 -36.00 -7.53
CA LEU A 452 9.58 -35.36 -7.54
C LEU A 452 8.80 -35.46 -6.22
N LYS A 453 9.36 -36.03 -5.14
CA LYS A 453 8.75 -36.12 -3.80
C LYS A 453 7.28 -36.60 -3.78
N ILE A 454 6.84 -37.42 -4.73
CA ILE A 454 5.53 -38.07 -4.65
C ILE A 454 5.64 -39.22 -3.64
N ARG A 455 5.15 -39.01 -2.41
CA ARG A 455 5.06 -40.06 -1.39
C ARG A 455 3.73 -40.79 -1.50
N TRP A 456 3.78 -42.07 -1.87
CA TRP A 456 2.65 -42.99 -1.76
C TRP A 456 2.65 -43.59 -0.35
N SER A 457 1.58 -43.41 0.43
CA SER A 457 1.44 -44.07 1.74
C SER A 457 0.17 -44.92 1.84
N ILE A 458 0.39 -46.24 1.87
CA ILE A 458 -0.43 -47.35 2.40
C ILE A 458 -1.70 -47.74 1.63
N THR A 459 -1.78 -49.04 1.32
CA THR A 459 -2.95 -49.75 0.80
C THR A 459 -4.07 -49.83 1.84
N LEU A 460 -5.26 -49.32 1.52
CA LEU A 460 -6.50 -49.62 2.24
C LEU A 460 -6.90 -51.07 1.96
N THR A 461 -6.54 -52.00 2.84
CA THR A 461 -7.10 -53.35 2.82
C THR A 461 -8.44 -53.37 3.56
N SER A 462 -9.56 -53.52 2.84
CA SER A 462 -10.78 -54.04 3.46
C SER A 462 -10.66 -55.56 3.57
N SER A 463 -10.72 -56.07 4.79
CA SER A 463 -10.77 -57.50 5.08
C SER A 463 -12.04 -58.15 4.53
N SER A 464 -11.94 -58.95 3.48
CA SER A 464 -12.71 -60.19 3.31
C SER A 464 -12.06 -61.07 2.21
N ILE A 465 -11.99 -62.38 2.46
CA ILE A 465 -11.06 -63.34 1.84
C ILE A 465 -11.47 -63.81 0.43
N PHE A 466 -12.52 -63.28 -0.20
CA PHE A 466 -12.89 -63.67 -1.56
C PHE A 466 -13.49 -62.50 -2.36
N HIS A 467 -12.67 -61.83 -3.16
CA HIS A 467 -13.05 -61.20 -4.45
C HIS A 467 -11.80 -60.68 -5.14
N LEU A 468 -11.39 -61.32 -6.24
CA LEU A 468 -10.10 -61.06 -6.89
C LEU A 468 -10.14 -60.01 -8.01
N HIS A 469 -11.29 -59.44 -8.39
CA HIS A 469 -11.41 -58.46 -9.48
C HIS A 469 -12.36 -57.30 -9.13
N GLY A 470 -11.88 -56.35 -8.32
CA GLY A 470 -12.54 -55.07 -8.09
C GLY A 470 -11.56 -53.90 -8.27
N PRO A 471 -12.04 -52.69 -8.63
CA PRO A 471 -11.17 -51.53 -8.83
C PRO A 471 -10.46 -51.13 -7.54
N LYS A 472 -9.13 -50.98 -7.61
CA LYS A 472 -8.31 -50.47 -6.51
C LYS A 472 -8.35 -48.94 -6.54
N PHE A 473 -8.83 -48.32 -5.47
CA PHE A 473 -8.79 -46.87 -5.30
C PHE A 473 -7.52 -46.47 -4.55
N TYR A 474 -6.80 -45.49 -5.10
CA TYR A 474 -5.63 -44.87 -4.47
C TYR A 474 -5.99 -43.44 -4.08
N GLN A 475 -5.65 -43.03 -2.87
CA GLN A 475 -5.79 -41.66 -2.41
C GLN A 475 -4.47 -40.93 -2.61
N ILE A 476 -4.49 -39.85 -3.39
CA ILE A 476 -3.35 -38.94 -3.57
C ILE A 476 -3.52 -37.84 -2.53
N ASN A 477 -2.65 -37.80 -1.52
CA ASN A 477 -2.82 -36.85 -0.42
C ASN A 477 -2.12 -35.51 -0.62
N ASP A 478 -1.16 -35.38 -1.53
CA ASP A 478 -0.52 -34.08 -1.82
C ASP A 478 0.17 -34.11 -3.18
N LEU A 479 -0.07 -33.10 -4.01
CA LEU A 479 0.55 -32.91 -5.32
C LEU A 479 1.20 -31.52 -5.34
N HIS A 480 2.47 -31.44 -4.93
CA HIS A 480 3.30 -30.24 -5.11
C HIS A 480 4.12 -30.40 -6.39
N PHE A 481 3.91 -29.53 -7.38
CA PHE A 481 4.80 -29.40 -8.54
C PHE A 481 5.71 -28.18 -8.38
N GLU A 482 7.02 -28.40 -8.35
CA GLU A 482 8.03 -27.38 -8.72
C GLU A 482 8.72 -27.85 -10.00
N LEU A 483 8.61 -27.06 -11.08
CA LEU A 483 9.31 -27.32 -12.33
C LEU A 483 10.70 -26.64 -12.27
N GLY A 484 11.70 -27.36 -11.78
CA GLY A 484 13.10 -26.95 -11.90
C GLY A 484 13.68 -27.40 -13.24
N MET A 485 13.69 -26.53 -14.25
CA MET A 485 14.51 -26.78 -15.44
C MET A 485 15.97 -26.41 -15.13
N ILE A 486 16.82 -27.41 -14.95
CA ILE A 486 18.27 -27.28 -15.12
C ILE A 486 18.63 -27.90 -16.47
N LEU A 487 19.05 -27.03 -17.39
CA LEU A 487 19.68 -27.40 -18.66
C LEU A 487 21.09 -27.95 -18.40
N VAL A 488 21.29 -29.25 -18.67
CA VAL A 488 22.55 -29.88 -19.10
C VAL A 488 22.10 -31.09 -19.93
N ILE A 489 22.24 -31.15 -21.25
CA ILE A 489 23.45 -31.14 -22.10
C ILE A 489 23.18 -30.33 -23.37
#